data_AF-A0A5D0HUB2-F1
#
_entry.id   AF-A0A5D0HUB2-F1
#
_cell.length_a   1.000
_cell.length_b   1.000
_cell.length_c   1.000
_cell.angle_alpha   90.00
_cell.angle_beta   90.00
_cell.angle_gamma   90.00
#
_symmetry.space_group_name_H-M   'P 1'
#
loop_
_entity.id
_entity.type
_entity.pdbx_description
1 polymer ?
#
loop_
_entity_poly.entity_id
_entity_poly.type
_entity_poly.pdbx_seq_one_letter_code
_entity_poly.pdbx_strand_id
1 'polypeptide(L)' 'MPTDKPSIEVLLDKETNGLLATLADEKNRSISVTAADLIREALELYEDRALSEISNERIASDNGKRYSHDDAWGDK' A
#
# COMPACT_ATOMS: atom_id res chain seq x y z
N MET A 1 27.65 9.06 -7.14
CA MET A 1 26.40 9.71 -7.59
C MET A 1 25.77 10.36 -6.38
N PRO A 2 25.39 11.66 -6.44
CA PRO A 2 24.49 12.21 -5.44
C PRO A 2 23.22 11.33 -5.48
N THR A 3 22.85 10.79 -4.32
CA THR A 3 21.91 9.68 -4.12
C THR A 3 20.68 9.71 -5.04
N ASP A 4 20.48 8.65 -5.85
CA ASP A 4 19.35 8.43 -6.78
C ASP A 4 17.97 8.23 -6.09
N LYS A 5 17.82 8.64 -4.82
CA LYS A 5 16.59 8.44 -4.06
C LYS A 5 15.79 9.75 -4.02
N PRO A 6 14.57 9.80 -4.59
CA PRO A 6 13.73 10.98 -4.47
C PRO A 6 13.38 11.23 -3.00
N SER A 7 13.59 12.45 -2.53
CA SER A 7 13.21 12.92 -1.20
C SER A 7 12.03 13.88 -1.31
N ILE A 8 11.09 13.79 -0.37
CA ILE A 8 9.99 14.74 -0.24
C ILE A 8 10.07 15.41 1.13
N GLU A 9 9.72 16.69 1.19
CA GLU A 9 9.54 17.42 2.45
C GLU A 9 8.07 17.38 2.85
N VAL A 10 7.79 17.02 4.09
CA VAL A 10 6.43 16.84 4.60
C VAL A 10 6.26 17.68 5.87
N LEU A 11 5.27 18.56 5.89
CA LEU A 11 4.89 19.28 7.09
C LEU A 11 3.91 18.43 7.91
N LEU A 12 4.29 18.13 9.14
CA LEU A 12 3.46 17.42 10.11
C LEU A 12 3.06 18.36 11.23
N ASP A 13 1.84 18.21 11.74
CA ASP A 13 1.47 18.83 12.99
C ASP A 13 2.23 18.20 14.17
N LYS A 14 2.20 18.87 15.33
CA LYS A 14 2.97 18.45 16.51
C LYS A 14 2.56 17.07 17.03
N GLU A 15 1.27 16.73 16.95
CA GLU A 15 0.75 15.46 17.44
C GLU A 15 1.21 14.32 16.52
N THR A 16 1.01 14.45 15.21
CA THR A 16 1.44 13.46 14.23
C THR A 16 2.95 13.24 14.27
N ASN A 17 3.74 14.31 14.38
CA ASN A 17 5.19 14.20 14.51
C ASN A 17 5.60 13.48 15.81
N GLY A 18 4.90 13.73 16.92
CA GLY A 18 5.12 13.05 18.19
C GLY A 18 4.82 11.55 18.09
N LEU A 19 3.66 11.19 17.53
CA LEU A 19 3.28 9.79 17.33
C LEU A 19 4.24 9.05 16.40
N LEU A 20 4.68 9.70 15.32
CA LEU A 20 5.65 9.14 14.39
C LEU A 20 7.00 8.88 15.08
N ALA A 21 7.45 9.80 15.95
CA ALA A 21 8.67 9.61 16.74
C ALA A 21 8.54 8.43 17.71
N THR A 22 7.43 8.35 18.46
CA THR A 22 7.17 7.22 19.36
C THR A 22 7.15 5.88 18.61
N LEU A 23 6.48 5.82 17.46
CA LEU A 23 6.45 4.60 16.65
C LEU A 23 7.84 4.21 16.10
N ALA A 24 8.65 5.21 15.71
CA ALA A 24 10.00 4.97 15.24
C ALA A 24 10.89 4.42 16.36
N ASP A 25 10.76 4.96 17.57
CA ASP A 25 11.46 4.49 18.76
C ASP A 25 11.05 3.06 19.13
N GLU A 26 9.75 2.75 19.14
CA GLU A 26 9.23 1.39 19.38
C GLU A 26 9.77 0.37 18.36
N LYS A 27 9.91 0.79 17.09
CA LYS A 27 10.47 -0.04 16.02
C LYS A 27 12.01 -0.06 15.99
N ASN A 28 12.67 0.69 16.86
CA ASN A 28 14.13 0.91 16.88
C ASN A 28 14.68 1.31 15.49
N ARG A 29 13.99 2.25 14.82
CA ARG A 29 14.29 2.75 13.48
C ARG A 29 14.29 4.27 13.47
N SER A 30 14.91 4.87 12.44
CA SER A 30 14.83 6.32 12.24
C SER A 30 13.42 6.76 11.81
N ILE A 31 12.99 7.95 12.24
CA ILE A 31 11.73 8.60 11.84
C ILE A 31 11.52 8.56 10.32
N SER A 32 12.55 8.90 9.52
CA SER A 32 12.43 8.96 8.06
C SER A 32 12.16 7.60 7.42
N VAL A 33 12.76 6.53 7.93
CA VAL A 33 12.51 5.16 7.46
C VAL A 33 11.09 4.73 7.84
N THR A 34 10.68 4.97 9.08
CA THR A 34 9.33 4.68 9.54
C THR A 34 8.28 5.44 8.72
N ALA A 35 8.51 6.72 8.42
CA ALA A 35 7.63 7.52 7.58
C ALA A 35 7.55 6.96 6.15
N ALA A 36 8.69 6.61 5.55
CA ALA A 36 8.72 6.06 4.20
C ALA A 36 7.98 4.71 4.11
N ASP A 37 8.10 3.86 5.14
CA ASP A 37 7.37 2.59 5.22
C ASP A 37 5.87 2.83 5.36
N LEU A 38 5.43 3.73 6.26
CA LEU A 38 4.03 4.09 6.42
C LEU A 38 3.41 4.68 5.14
N ILE A 39 4.17 5.50 4.40
CA ILE A 39 3.72 6.05 3.11
C ILE A 39 3.52 4.91 2.10
N ARG A 40 4.43 3.92 2.06
CA ARG A 40 4.29 2.76 1.18
C ARG A 40 3.08 1.91 1.55
N GLU A 41 2.91 1.60 2.82
CA GLU A 41 1.75 0.85 3.33
C GLU A 41 0.43 1.56 2.97
N ALA A 42 0.38 2.89 3.12
CA ALA A 42 -0.80 3.66 2.71
C ALA A 42 -1.07 3.55 1.21
N LEU A 43 -0.04 3.64 0.35
CA LEU A 43 -0.19 3.50 -1.10
C LEU A 43 -0.69 2.09 -1.49
N GLU A 44 -0.19 1.04 -0.83
CA GLU A 44 -0.67 -0.34 -1.01
C GLU A 44 -2.15 -0.46 -0.65
N LEU A 45 -2.61 0.15 0.45
CA LEU A 45 -4.03 0.17 0.80
C LEU A 45 -4.92 0.88 -0.23
N TYR A 46 -4.43 1.98 -0.82
CA TYR A 46 -5.14 2.66 -1.91
C TYR A 46 -5.21 1.80 -3.17
N GLU A 47 -4.13 1.09 -3.50
CA GLU A 47 -4.10 0.15 -4.63
C GLU A 47 -5.08 -1.01 -4.41
N ASP A 48 -5.05 -1.65 -3.24
CA ASP A 48 -5.96 -2.75 -2.89
C ASP A 48 -7.42 -2.34 -3.03
N ARG A 49 -7.76 -1.12 -2.59
CA ARG A 49 -9.10 -0.57 -2.76
C ARG A 49 -9.47 -0.43 -4.24
N ALA A 50 -8.58 0.14 -5.06
CA ALA A 50 -8.83 0.31 -6.49
C ALA A 50 -8.98 -1.04 -7.21
N LEU A 51 -8.14 -2.02 -6.88
CA LEU A 51 -8.23 -3.38 -7.43
C LEU A 51 -9.52 -4.09 -7.00
N SER A 52 -9.96 -3.86 -5.76
CA SER A 52 -11.25 -4.38 -5.27
C SER A 52 -12.44 -3.78 -6.01
N GLU A 53 -12.41 -2.48 -6.31
CA GLU A 53 -13.44 -1.81 -7.10
C GLU A 53 -13.52 -2.41 -8.52
N ILE A 54 -12.38 -2.58 -9.20
CA ILE A 54 -12.31 -3.25 -10.51
C ILE A 54 -12.83 -4.68 -10.45
N SER A 55 -12.48 -5.43 -9.41
CA SER A 55 -12.94 -6.81 -9.21
C SER A 55 -14.46 -6.87 -9.06
N ASN A 56 -15.03 -5.98 -8.25
CA ASN A 56 -16.48 -5.89 -8.03
C ASN A 56 -17.22 -5.54 -9.33
N GLU A 57 -16.71 -4.61 -10.12
CA GLU A 57 -17.27 -4.28 -11.44
C GLU A 57 -17.28 -5.51 -12.37
N ARG A 58 -16.17 -6.26 -12.42
CA ARG A 58 -16.08 -7.49 -13.21
C ARG A 58 -17.08 -8.56 -12.74
N ILE A 59 -17.24 -8.74 -11.44
CA ILE A 59 -18.19 -9.70 -10.86
C ILE A 59 -19.63 -9.30 -11.19
N ALA A 60 -19.95 -8.01 -11.10
CA ALA A 60 -21.27 -7.47 -11.40
C ALA A 60 -21.62 -7.53 -12.89
N SER A 61 -20.62 -7.42 -13.77
CA SER A 61 -20.81 -7.61 -15.21
C SER A 61 -20.94 -9.11 -15.55
N ASP A 62 -22.07 -9.51 -16.13
CA ASP A 62 -22.35 -10.92 -16.51
C ASP A 62 -21.94 -11.25 -17.97
N ASN A 63 -21.11 -10.39 -18.57
CA ASN A 63 -20.88 -10.42 -20.03
C ASN A 63 -19.64 -11.21 -20.45
N GLY A 64 -18.93 -11.86 -19.51
CA GLY A 64 -17.66 -12.54 -19.75
C GLY A 64 -17.73 -14.04 -19.47
N LYS A 65 -17.02 -14.84 -20.28
CA LYS A 65 -16.81 -16.27 -20.01
C LYS A 65 -16.05 -16.44 -18.70
N ARG A 66 -16.67 -17.10 -17.72
CA ARG A 66 -16.06 -17.45 -16.43
C ARG A 66 -15.42 -18.82 -16.53
N TYR A 67 -14.25 -18.98 -15.92
CA TYR A 67 -13.53 -20.25 -15.84
C TYR A 67 -13.62 -20.77 -14.40
N SER A 68 -13.71 -22.09 -14.24
CA SER A 68 -13.57 -22.70 -12.93
C SER A 68 -12.13 -22.55 -12.41
N HIS A 69 -11.92 -22.76 -11.11
CA HIS A 69 -10.58 -22.72 -10.53
C HIS A 69 -9.64 -23.72 -11.25
N ASP A 70 -10.13 -24.94 -11.46
CA ASP A 70 -9.40 -26.02 -12.14
C ASP A 70 -9.08 -25.66 -13.60
N ASP A 71 -10.02 -25.02 -14.32
CA ASP A 71 -9.79 -24.57 -15.70
C ASP A 71 -8.76 -23.42 -15.77
N ALA A 72 -8.68 -22.59 -14.73
CA ALA A 72 -7.79 -21.43 -14.69
C ALA A 72 -6.37 -21.76 -14.24
N TRP A 73 -6.23 -22.66 -13.26
CA TRP A 73 -4.95 -22.96 -12.59
C TRP A 73 -4.40 -24.35 -12.91
N GLY A 74 -5.23 -25.27 -13.41
CA GLY A 74 -4.80 -26.60 -13.83
C GLY A 74 -4.51 -27.57 -12.67
N ASP A 75 -4.88 -27.23 -11.44
CA ASP A 75 -4.74 -28.12 -10.30
C ASP A 75 -5.79 -29.25 -10.39
N LYS A 76 -5.30 -30.49 -10.50
CA LYS A 76 -6.07 -31.74 -10.41
C LYS A 76 -5.77 -32.45 -9.10
#